data_AF-A0A141HQU7-F1
#
_entry.id   AF-A0A141HQU7-F1
#
_cell.length_a   1.000
_cell.length_b   1.000
_cell.length_c   1.000
_cell.angle_alpha   90.00
_cell.angle_beta   90.00
_cell.angle_gamma   90.00
#
_symmetry.space_group_name_H-M   'P 1'
#
loop_
_entity.id
_entity.type
_entity.pdbx_description
1 polymer ?
#
loop_
_entity_poly.entity_id
_entity_poly.type
_entity_poly.pdbx_seq_one_letter_code
_entity_poly.pdbx_strand_id
1 'polypeptide(L)'
;VMVGGSTRIPKVQERVKAFINKDLNKSVNPDEVVAVGASIQGGVLKGDVKDVLLLDVTPLSLGIETLGGVMTKVIDRGTTIPAKKSQVFSTAEDNQPAVSIMVLQGERELARDNKSLGKFDLQGIAPAPRGMPQIEVTFDIDANGILTVSAQDKNTGKSQEIKISGSSGLSDSEIEKMVKDAELHKEEDARKKEVI
;
A
#
# COMPACT_ATOMS: atom_id res chain seq x y z
N VAL A 1 -8.52 22.26 -6.84
CA VAL A 1 -8.21 23.44 -6.00
C VAL A 1 -6.86 23.96 -6.43
N MET A 2 -6.66 25.27 -6.54
CA MET A 2 -5.37 25.86 -6.93
C MET A 2 -4.61 26.29 -5.68
N VAL A 3 -3.31 25.94 -5.58
CA VAL A 3 -2.47 26.24 -4.42
C VAL A 3 -1.19 26.95 -4.87
N GLY A 4 -0.78 27.98 -4.13
CA GLY A 4 0.39 28.81 -4.39
C GLY A 4 0.07 30.09 -5.19
N GLY A 5 0.73 31.21 -4.85
CA GLY A 5 0.43 32.53 -5.41
C GLY A 5 0.59 32.66 -6.92
N SER A 6 1.51 31.90 -7.51
CA SER A 6 1.69 31.85 -8.96
C SER A 6 0.45 31.35 -9.71
N THR A 7 -0.48 30.67 -9.03
CA THR A 7 -1.76 30.25 -9.62
C THR A 7 -2.73 31.40 -9.88
N ARG A 8 -2.42 32.61 -9.38
CA ARG A 8 -3.17 33.84 -9.71
C ARG A 8 -2.95 34.31 -11.15
N ILE A 9 -1.88 33.86 -11.81
CA ILE A 9 -1.55 34.22 -13.18
C ILE A 9 -2.68 33.73 -14.12
N PRO A 10 -3.35 34.61 -14.89
CA PRO A 10 -4.49 34.23 -15.74
C PRO A 10 -4.17 33.12 -16.73
N LYS A 11 -2.97 33.12 -17.31
CA LYS A 11 -2.55 32.11 -18.29
C LYS A 11 -2.39 30.71 -17.68
N VAL A 12 -1.96 30.63 -16.42
CA VAL A 12 -1.89 29.36 -15.68
C VAL A 12 -3.29 28.81 -15.47
N GLN A 13 -4.23 29.67 -15.05
CA GLN A 13 -5.63 29.26 -14.86
C GLN A 13 -6.28 28.80 -16.16
N GLU A 14 -6.07 29.51 -17.27
CA GLU A 14 -6.60 29.14 -18.58
C GLU A 14 -6.09 27.77 -19.04
N ARG A 15 -4.76 27.53 -18.94
CA ARG A 15 -4.14 26.25 -19.29
C ARG A 15 -4.70 25.10 -18.46
N VAL A 16 -4.83 25.30 -17.15
CA VAL A 16 -5.32 24.27 -16.22
C VAL A 16 -6.82 24.02 -16.45
N LYS A 17 -7.63 25.06 -16.65
CA LYS A 17 -9.07 24.91 -16.98
C LYS A 17 -9.26 24.16 -18.30
N ALA A 18 -8.45 24.45 -19.32
CA ALA A 18 -8.49 23.73 -20.60
C ALA A 18 -8.09 22.26 -20.47
N PHE A 19 -7.10 21.94 -19.63
CA PHE A 19 -6.64 20.57 -19.42
C PHE A 19 -7.65 19.71 -18.67
N ILE A 20 -8.23 20.21 -17.58
CA ILE A 20 -9.13 19.42 -16.71
C ILE A 20 -10.59 19.50 -17.18
N ASN A 21 -10.91 20.43 -18.10
CA ASN A 21 -12.27 20.72 -18.59
C ASN A 21 -13.30 20.94 -17.47
N LYS A 22 -12.86 21.60 -16.38
CA LYS A 22 -13.66 21.91 -15.19
C LYS A 22 -13.32 23.31 -14.68
N ASP A 23 -14.27 23.95 -14.03
CA ASP A 23 -14.03 25.22 -13.37
C ASP A 23 -13.06 25.08 -12.19
N LEU A 24 -12.16 26.05 -12.06
CA LEU A 24 -11.16 26.05 -10.99
C LEU A 24 -11.82 26.51 -9.70
N ASN A 25 -11.67 25.72 -8.64
CA ASN A 25 -12.06 26.14 -7.31
C ASN A 25 -11.11 27.24 -6.79
N LYS A 26 -11.68 28.42 -6.54
CA LYS A 26 -11.03 29.64 -6.01
C LYS A 26 -11.61 30.09 -4.66
N SER A 27 -12.31 29.21 -3.95
CA SER A 27 -13.03 29.56 -2.70
C SER A 27 -12.10 29.82 -1.51
N VAL A 28 -10.80 29.57 -1.65
CA VAL A 28 -9.78 29.71 -0.60
C VAL A 28 -8.58 30.45 -1.17
N ASN A 29 -7.92 31.24 -0.31
CA ASN A 29 -6.73 32.00 -0.67
C ASN A 29 -5.58 31.04 -1.03
N PRO A 30 -5.08 31.01 -2.29
CA PRO A 30 -4.07 30.06 -2.71
C PRO A 30 -2.72 30.25 -1.99
N ASP A 31 -2.46 31.45 -1.44
CA ASP A 31 -1.22 31.77 -0.74
C ASP A 31 -1.18 31.20 0.69
N GLU A 32 -2.35 31.03 1.31
CA GLU A 32 -2.49 30.70 2.73
C GLU A 32 -3.13 29.33 2.98
N VAL A 33 -3.80 28.76 1.97
CA VAL A 33 -4.60 27.53 2.11
C VAL A 33 -3.83 26.35 2.72
N VAL A 34 -2.53 26.25 2.45
CA VAL A 34 -1.68 25.19 3.04
C VAL A 34 -1.52 25.40 4.54
N ALA A 35 -1.19 26.61 4.97
CA ALA A 35 -1.02 26.94 6.39
C ALA A 35 -2.34 26.83 7.16
N VAL A 36 -3.44 27.27 6.55
CA VAL A 36 -4.79 27.10 7.11
C VAL A 36 -5.11 25.62 7.27
N GLY A 37 -4.88 24.79 6.26
CA GLY A 37 -5.07 23.34 6.33
C GLY A 37 -4.25 22.69 7.45
N ALA A 38 -2.97 23.07 7.60
CA ALA A 38 -2.11 22.59 8.66
C ALA A 38 -2.61 22.98 10.07
N SER A 39 -3.12 24.21 10.24
CA SER A 39 -3.68 24.66 11.51
C SER A 39 -4.95 23.90 11.91
N ILE A 40 -5.83 23.61 10.94
CA ILE A 40 -7.02 22.79 11.15
C ILE A 40 -6.59 21.38 11.57
N GLN A 41 -5.60 20.79 10.88
CA GLN A 41 -5.06 19.47 11.23
C GLN A 41 -4.52 19.44 12.67
N GLY A 42 -3.79 20.49 13.10
CA GLY A 42 -3.33 20.62 14.47
C GLY A 42 -4.49 20.69 15.48
N GLY A 43 -5.56 21.41 15.16
CA GLY A 43 -6.79 21.46 15.97
C GLY A 43 -7.51 20.11 16.07
N VAL A 44 -7.54 19.34 14.98
CA VAL A 44 -8.09 17.96 14.96
C VAL A 44 -7.28 17.04 15.86
N LEU A 45 -5.95 17.05 15.74
CA LEU A 45 -5.06 16.23 16.57
C LEU A 45 -5.15 16.56 18.06
N LYS A 46 -5.42 17.83 18.39
CA LYS A 46 -5.64 18.28 19.78
C LYS A 46 -7.06 17.98 20.29
N GLY A 47 -8.00 17.64 19.42
CA GLY A 47 -9.41 17.39 19.75
C GLY A 47 -10.29 18.63 19.83
N ASP A 48 -9.78 19.80 19.40
CA ASP A 48 -10.49 21.07 19.37
C ASP A 48 -11.50 21.13 18.18
N VAL A 49 -11.27 20.32 17.14
CA VAL A 49 -12.15 20.19 15.97
C VAL A 49 -12.67 18.75 15.90
N LYS A 50 -13.99 18.57 16.07
CA LYS A 50 -14.61 17.24 16.29
C LYS A 50 -15.21 16.57 15.05
N ASP A 51 -15.30 17.28 13.92
CA ASP A 51 -16.03 16.81 12.72
C ASP A 51 -15.16 16.66 11.46
N VAL A 52 -13.84 16.59 11.61
CA VAL A 52 -12.92 16.35 10.49
C VAL A 52 -12.21 15.02 10.69
N LEU A 53 -12.60 14.02 9.90
CA LEU A 53 -11.89 12.76 9.78
C LEU A 53 -10.91 12.88 8.62
N LEU A 54 -9.63 13.09 8.92
CA LEU A 54 -8.58 12.97 7.92
C LEU A 54 -8.28 11.48 7.73
N LEU A 55 -8.73 10.93 6.61
CA LEU A 55 -8.51 9.55 6.24
C LEU A 55 -7.37 9.53 5.20
N ASP A 56 -6.18 9.17 5.65
CA ASP A 56 -5.07 8.88 4.75
C ASP A 56 -5.29 7.51 4.09
N VAL A 57 -4.67 7.25 2.94
CA VAL A 57 -4.88 6.03 2.15
C VAL A 57 -3.57 5.41 1.68
N THR A 58 -3.57 4.09 1.49
CA THR A 58 -2.40 3.39 0.95
C THR A 58 -2.09 3.82 -0.50
N PRO A 59 -0.85 4.23 -0.83
CA PRO A 59 -0.52 4.73 -2.17
C PRO A 59 -0.46 3.63 -3.24
N LEU A 60 -0.13 2.40 -2.84
CA LEU A 60 0.00 1.20 -3.65
C LEU A 60 -0.49 -0.01 -2.85
N SER A 61 -0.85 -1.08 -3.55
CA SER A 61 -1.25 -2.33 -2.90
C SER A 61 -0.06 -2.98 -2.19
N LEU A 62 -0.35 -3.64 -1.07
CA LEU A 62 0.59 -4.36 -0.24
C LEU A 62 0.22 -5.84 -0.25
N GLY A 63 1.22 -6.70 -0.40
CA GLY A 63 1.00 -8.13 -0.52
C GLY A 63 2.23 -8.95 -0.20
N ILE A 64 2.11 -10.25 -0.43
CA ILE A 64 3.21 -11.20 -0.29
C ILE A 64 3.46 -11.95 -1.59
N GLU A 65 4.69 -12.44 -1.75
CA GLU A 65 5.01 -13.42 -2.79
C GLU A 65 4.40 -14.79 -2.41
N THR A 66 3.68 -15.39 -3.35
CA THR A 66 3.16 -16.76 -3.26
C THR A 66 3.81 -17.66 -4.29
N LEU A 67 3.51 -18.97 -4.22
CA LEU A 67 4.02 -19.97 -5.16
C LEU A 67 3.86 -19.50 -6.61
N GLY A 68 4.91 -19.71 -7.41
CA GLY A 68 4.94 -19.27 -8.81
C GLY A 68 5.43 -17.84 -9.01
N GLY A 69 5.88 -17.15 -7.96
CA GLY A 69 6.39 -15.77 -8.07
C GLY A 69 5.28 -14.76 -8.36
N VAL A 70 4.06 -15.06 -7.91
CA VAL A 70 2.88 -14.21 -8.04
C VAL A 70 2.75 -13.34 -6.78
N MET A 71 2.42 -12.07 -6.95
CA MET A 71 2.06 -11.18 -5.84
C MET A 71 0.60 -11.42 -5.46
N THR A 72 0.36 -11.91 -4.24
CA THR A 72 -0.99 -11.94 -3.66
C THR A 72 -1.20 -10.69 -2.83
N LYS A 73 -2.08 -9.81 -3.30
CA LYS A 73 -2.46 -8.56 -2.62
C LYS A 73 -3.26 -8.88 -1.36
N VAL A 74 -2.86 -8.30 -0.24
CA VAL A 74 -3.57 -8.41 1.05
C VAL A 74 -4.31 -7.10 1.33
N ILE A 75 -3.65 -5.95 1.19
CA ILE A 75 -4.26 -4.62 1.30
C ILE A 75 -4.20 -3.94 -0.06
N ASP A 76 -5.36 -3.53 -0.57
CA ASP A 76 -5.47 -2.87 -1.87
C ASP A 76 -5.04 -1.40 -1.78
N ARG A 77 -4.57 -0.84 -2.90
CA ARG A 77 -4.32 0.59 -3.04
C ARG A 77 -5.59 1.41 -2.76
N GLY A 78 -5.43 2.55 -2.11
CA GLY A 78 -6.53 3.42 -1.72
C GLY A 78 -7.27 2.96 -0.46
N THR A 79 -6.78 1.91 0.22
CA THR A 79 -7.34 1.51 1.51
C THR A 79 -7.04 2.57 2.55
N THR A 80 -8.07 3.03 3.25
CA THR A 80 -7.95 3.99 4.34
C THR A 80 -7.11 3.46 5.49
N ILE A 81 -6.14 4.24 5.98
CA ILE A 81 -5.32 3.91 7.15
C ILE A 81 -5.81 4.68 8.40
N PRO A 82 -5.70 4.10 9.61
CA PRO A 82 -5.13 2.80 9.94
C PRO A 82 -6.00 1.62 9.46
N ALA A 83 -5.36 0.52 9.05
CA ALA A 83 -6.03 -0.67 8.56
C ALA A 83 -5.30 -1.95 8.99
N LYS A 84 -6.08 -2.99 9.25
CA LYS A 84 -5.57 -4.32 9.59
C LYS A 84 -6.30 -5.37 8.77
N LYS A 85 -5.54 -6.22 8.06
CA LYS A 85 -6.10 -7.29 7.23
C LYS A 85 -5.25 -8.54 7.37
N SER A 86 -5.92 -9.67 7.56
CA SER A 86 -5.29 -10.97 7.76
C SER A 86 -5.73 -11.94 6.67
N GLN A 87 -4.81 -12.76 6.20
CA GLN A 87 -5.09 -13.79 5.22
C GLN A 87 -4.31 -15.06 5.57
N VAL A 88 -4.96 -16.20 5.40
CA VAL A 88 -4.35 -17.51 5.69
C VAL A 88 -3.71 -18.04 4.42
N PHE A 89 -2.45 -18.43 4.56
CA PHE A 89 -1.63 -19.08 3.54
C PHE A 89 -1.21 -20.47 4.03
N SER A 90 -0.61 -21.24 3.13
CA SER A 90 -0.10 -22.57 3.45
C SER A 90 1.24 -22.83 2.79
N THR A 91 1.86 -23.97 3.11
CA THR A 91 3.15 -24.38 2.56
C THR A 91 3.05 -24.74 1.07
N ALA A 92 4.12 -24.42 0.35
CA ALA A 92 4.28 -24.72 -1.07
C ALA A 92 4.68 -26.18 -1.31
N GLU A 93 5.40 -26.77 -0.36
CA GLU A 93 6.00 -28.11 -0.45
C GLU A 93 5.61 -28.99 0.75
N ASP A 94 5.71 -30.30 0.56
CA ASP A 94 5.48 -31.29 1.61
C ASP A 94 6.63 -31.23 2.64
N ASN A 95 6.27 -31.31 3.93
CA ASN A 95 7.22 -31.30 5.06
C ASN A 95 8.12 -30.06 5.11
N GLN A 96 7.67 -28.93 4.58
CA GLN A 96 8.40 -27.68 4.57
C GLN A 96 8.66 -27.18 6.02
N PRO A 97 9.94 -27.08 6.47
CA PRO A 97 10.26 -26.76 7.87
C PRO A 97 10.16 -25.26 8.20
N ALA A 98 10.17 -24.40 7.18
CA ALA A 98 10.08 -22.95 7.30
C ALA A 98 9.42 -22.33 6.07
N VAL A 99 8.65 -21.25 6.27
CA VAL A 99 8.04 -20.48 5.19
C VAL A 99 8.68 -19.10 5.14
N SER A 100 9.18 -18.74 3.95
CA SER A 100 9.70 -17.41 3.65
C SER A 100 8.57 -16.49 3.24
N ILE A 101 8.44 -15.34 3.90
CA ILE A 101 7.44 -14.32 3.59
C ILE A 101 8.18 -13.11 3.05
N MET A 102 8.00 -12.86 1.75
CA MET A 102 8.48 -11.66 1.09
C MET A 102 7.34 -10.65 1.00
N VAL A 103 7.52 -9.49 1.62
CA VAL A 103 6.57 -8.38 1.62
C VAL A 103 6.86 -7.49 0.42
N LEU A 104 5.81 -7.21 -0.36
CA LEU A 104 5.88 -6.48 -1.62
C LEU A 104 4.91 -5.31 -1.63
N GLN A 105 5.27 -4.27 -2.38
CA GLN A 105 4.45 -3.10 -2.67
C GLN A 105 4.40 -2.82 -4.17
N GLY A 106 3.20 -2.72 -4.73
CA GLY A 106 3.00 -2.42 -6.14
C GLY A 106 1.70 -3.00 -6.70
N GLU A 107 1.47 -2.79 -7.99
CA GLU A 107 0.21 -3.14 -8.66
C GLU A 107 0.32 -4.28 -9.67
N ARG A 108 1.54 -4.74 -9.98
CA ARG A 108 1.78 -5.78 -10.99
C ARG A 108 1.50 -7.18 -10.43
N GLU A 109 1.16 -8.12 -11.29
CA GLU A 109 0.76 -9.48 -10.86
C GLU A 109 1.95 -10.34 -10.42
N LEU A 110 3.15 -10.10 -10.96
CA LEU A 110 4.34 -10.89 -10.65
C LEU A 110 5.19 -10.21 -9.56
N ALA A 111 5.68 -10.98 -8.60
CA ALA A 111 6.43 -10.49 -7.44
C ALA A 111 7.70 -9.72 -7.85
N ARG A 112 8.45 -10.23 -8.82
CA ARG A 112 9.70 -9.62 -9.34
C ARG A 112 9.52 -8.21 -9.91
N ASP A 113 8.30 -7.89 -10.32
CA ASP A 113 7.95 -6.67 -11.02
C ASP A 113 7.42 -5.58 -10.04
N ASN A 114 7.38 -5.91 -8.74
CA ASN A 114 6.97 -5.02 -7.65
C ASN A 114 8.14 -4.69 -6.73
N LYS A 115 7.98 -3.68 -5.88
CA LYS A 115 9.01 -3.27 -4.93
C LYS A 115 9.03 -4.20 -3.72
N SER A 116 10.18 -4.81 -3.43
CA SER A 116 10.38 -5.56 -2.19
C SER A 116 10.58 -4.61 -1.02
N LEU A 117 9.79 -4.80 0.03
CA LEU A 117 9.87 -4.02 1.27
C LEU A 117 10.66 -4.73 2.36
N GLY A 118 10.63 -6.06 2.37
CA GLY A 118 11.32 -6.87 3.37
C GLY A 118 11.05 -8.35 3.19
N LYS A 119 11.87 -9.17 3.85
CA LYS A 119 11.72 -10.62 3.88
C LYS A 119 12.00 -11.11 5.31
N PHE A 120 11.19 -12.05 5.77
CA PHE A 120 11.46 -12.78 7.00
C PHE A 120 10.98 -14.23 6.87
N ASP A 121 11.54 -15.12 7.69
CA ASP A 121 11.22 -16.54 7.66
C ASP A 121 10.52 -16.95 8.96
N LEU A 122 9.40 -17.67 8.84
CA LEU A 122 8.75 -18.34 9.96
C LEU A 122 9.27 -19.78 10.03
N GLN A 123 10.11 -20.07 11.03
CA GLN A 123 10.74 -21.37 11.20
C GLN A 123 9.99 -22.28 12.18
N GLY A 124 10.20 -23.59 12.03
CA GLY A 124 9.74 -24.60 12.97
C GLY A 124 8.27 -24.97 12.78
N ILE A 125 7.85 -25.00 11.52
CA ILE A 125 6.57 -25.55 11.08
C ILE A 125 6.65 -27.07 11.17
N ALA A 126 5.61 -27.71 11.72
CA ALA A 126 5.58 -29.16 11.84
C ALA A 126 5.52 -29.82 10.44
N PRO A 127 6.23 -30.95 10.21
CA PRO A 127 6.15 -31.68 8.96
C PRO A 127 4.70 -32.09 8.66
N ALA A 128 4.15 -31.57 7.55
CA ALA A 128 2.81 -31.88 7.08
C ALA A 128 2.78 -31.83 5.54
N PRO A 129 1.80 -32.49 4.90
CA PRO A 129 1.58 -32.34 3.46
C PRO A 129 1.37 -30.87 3.09
N ARG A 130 1.74 -30.49 1.85
CA ARG A 130 1.47 -29.16 1.31
C ARG A 130 -0.01 -28.79 1.47
N GLY A 131 -0.29 -27.53 1.75
CA GLY A 131 -1.66 -27.06 1.94
C GLY A 131 -2.28 -27.33 3.32
N MET A 132 -1.65 -28.14 4.18
CA MET A 132 -2.16 -28.42 5.53
C MET A 132 -1.78 -27.37 6.58
N PRO A 133 -0.52 -26.88 6.68
CA PRO A 133 -0.17 -25.84 7.65
C PRO A 133 -0.97 -24.55 7.38
N GLN A 134 -1.53 -23.95 8.44
CA GLN A 134 -2.28 -22.70 8.32
C GLN A 134 -1.46 -21.56 8.88
N ILE A 135 -0.86 -20.77 8.00
CA ILE A 135 -0.04 -19.61 8.36
C ILE A 135 -0.89 -18.37 8.14
N GLU A 136 -1.31 -17.73 9.21
CA GLU A 136 -2.01 -16.45 9.15
C GLU A 136 -1.00 -15.32 9.03
N VAL A 137 -1.05 -14.63 7.89
CA VAL A 137 -0.25 -13.42 7.66
C VAL A 137 -1.15 -12.22 7.87
N THR A 138 -0.74 -11.32 8.75
CA THR A 138 -1.48 -10.11 9.10
C THR A 138 -0.66 -8.89 8.72
N PHE A 139 -1.29 -8.00 7.95
CA PHE A 139 -0.79 -6.68 7.61
C PHE A 139 -1.49 -5.66 8.50
N ASP A 140 -0.72 -4.91 9.26
CA ASP A 140 -1.19 -3.86 10.16
C ASP A 140 -0.48 -2.56 9.79
N ILE A 141 -1.23 -1.57 9.29
CA ILE A 141 -0.72 -0.25 8.96
C ILE A 141 -1.30 0.78 9.92
N ASP A 142 -0.42 1.48 10.62
CA ASP A 142 -0.81 2.48 11.59
C ASP A 142 -1.15 3.84 10.94
N ALA A 143 -1.59 4.79 11.75
CA ALA A 143 -1.93 6.15 11.29
C ALA A 143 -0.71 6.95 10.79
N ASN A 144 0.51 6.46 11.02
CA ASN A 144 1.76 7.08 10.54
C ASN A 144 2.27 6.41 9.25
N GLY A 145 1.58 5.38 8.75
CA GLY A 145 2.00 4.58 7.59
C GLY A 145 3.10 3.56 7.88
N ILE A 146 3.40 3.27 9.16
CA ILE A 146 4.32 2.19 9.54
C ILE A 146 3.60 0.86 9.33
N LEU A 147 4.18 0.01 8.48
CA LEU A 147 3.65 -1.31 8.17
C LEU A 147 4.29 -2.34 9.10
N THR A 148 3.47 -3.06 9.85
CA THR A 148 3.87 -4.27 10.57
C THR A 148 3.28 -5.47 9.87
N VAL A 149 4.13 -6.39 9.43
CA VAL A 149 3.69 -7.67 8.87
C VAL A 149 4.06 -8.77 9.84
N SER A 150 3.06 -9.48 10.35
CA SER A 150 3.23 -10.63 11.22
C SER A 150 2.74 -11.88 10.54
N ALA A 151 3.39 -13.01 10.83
CA ALA A 151 2.98 -14.31 10.39
C ALA A 151 2.93 -15.26 11.58
N GLN A 152 1.82 -15.98 11.71
CA GLN A 152 1.59 -16.91 12.80
C GLN A 152 1.12 -18.25 12.25
N ASP A 153 1.79 -19.32 12.64
CA ASP A 153 1.27 -20.67 12.43
C ASP A 153 0.16 -20.94 13.45
N LYS A 154 -1.08 -21.15 12.96
CA LYS A 154 -2.24 -21.39 13.82
C LYS A 154 -2.15 -22.67 14.64
N ASN A 155 -1.37 -23.66 14.19
CA ASN A 155 -1.24 -24.92 14.90
C ASN A 155 -0.25 -24.85 16.06
N THR A 156 0.89 -24.20 15.85
CA THR A 156 1.97 -24.14 16.85
C THR A 156 1.95 -22.85 17.68
N GLY A 157 1.22 -21.82 17.24
CA GLY A 157 1.21 -20.49 17.85
C GLY A 157 2.49 -19.68 17.64
N LYS A 158 3.52 -20.28 17.01
CA LYS A 158 4.76 -19.59 16.66
C LYS A 158 4.45 -18.45 15.71
N SER A 159 5.01 -17.29 16.01
CA SER A 159 4.88 -16.11 15.18
C SER A 159 6.24 -15.47 14.94
N GLN A 160 6.33 -14.78 13.83
CA GLN A 160 7.44 -13.89 13.51
C GLN A 160 6.86 -12.63 12.85
N GLU A 161 7.47 -11.49 13.12
CA GLU A 161 7.05 -10.23 12.52
C GLU A 161 8.23 -9.39 12.04
N ILE A 162 7.93 -8.49 11.12
CA ILE A 162 8.84 -7.44 10.68
C ILE A 162 8.09 -6.10 10.71
N LYS A 163 8.79 -5.05 11.16
CA LYS A 163 8.33 -3.68 11.08
C LYS A 163 9.05 -2.97 9.95
N ILE A 164 8.29 -2.40 9.04
CA ILE A 164 8.77 -1.74 7.84
C ILE A 164 8.42 -0.26 7.96
N SER A 165 9.42 0.51 8.35
CA SER A 165 9.35 1.97 8.37
C SER A 165 9.67 2.50 6.98
N GLY A 166 8.85 3.40 6.43
CA GLY A 166 9.12 4.03 5.13
C GLY A 166 8.52 3.31 3.93
N SER A 167 7.32 2.72 4.06
CA SER A 167 6.46 2.31 2.92
C SER A 167 6.20 3.46 1.92
N SER A 168 6.51 4.70 2.33
CA SER A 168 6.46 5.96 1.58
C SER A 168 7.79 6.40 0.95
N GLY A 169 8.85 5.57 0.95
CA GLY A 169 10.12 5.91 0.29
C GLY A 169 10.07 5.99 -1.24
N LEU A 170 8.87 6.11 -1.82
CA LEU A 170 8.63 6.35 -3.24
C LEU A 170 8.14 7.79 -3.39
N SER A 171 8.76 8.54 -4.28
CA SER A 171 8.23 9.83 -4.71
C SER A 171 6.91 9.65 -5.48
N ASP A 172 6.07 10.68 -5.50
CA ASP A 172 4.82 10.67 -6.27
C ASP A 172 5.06 10.30 -7.75
N SER A 173 6.19 10.73 -8.31
CA SER A 173 6.59 10.41 -9.68
C SER A 173 6.88 8.91 -9.90
N GLU A 174 7.44 8.23 -8.89
CA GLU A 174 7.67 6.78 -8.95
C GLU A 174 6.36 6.03 -8.77
N ILE A 175 5.47 6.49 -7.90
CA ILE A 175 4.14 5.89 -7.71
C ILE A 175 3.34 5.97 -9.01
N GLU A 176 3.26 7.14 -9.64
CA GLU A 176 2.57 7.31 -10.93
C GLU A 176 3.17 6.42 -12.03
N LYS A 177 4.50 6.34 -12.08
CA LYS A 177 5.19 5.45 -13.02
C LYS A 177 4.82 3.99 -12.78
N MET A 178 4.86 3.51 -11.55
CA MET A 178 4.53 2.12 -11.22
C MET A 178 3.08 1.77 -11.55
N VAL A 179 2.14 2.70 -11.30
CA VAL A 179 0.72 2.51 -11.64
C VAL A 179 0.54 2.45 -13.16
N LYS A 180 1.18 3.36 -13.89
CA LYS A 180 1.12 3.38 -15.35
C LYS A 180 1.76 2.15 -15.99
N ASP A 181 2.90 1.72 -15.47
CA ASP A 181 3.58 0.50 -15.92
C ASP A 181 2.68 -0.73 -15.67
N ALA A 182 2.01 -0.80 -14.52
CA ALA A 182 1.05 -1.88 -14.24
C ALA A 182 -0.14 -1.88 -15.19
N GLU A 183 -0.68 -0.71 -15.57
CA GLU A 183 -1.75 -0.62 -16.56
C GLU A 183 -1.30 -1.06 -17.96
N LEU A 184 -0.09 -0.66 -18.38
CA LEU A 184 0.48 -1.02 -19.68
C LEU A 184 0.75 -2.53 -19.80
N HIS A 185 1.19 -3.17 -18.71
CA HIS A 185 1.56 -4.59 -18.70
C HIS A 185 0.43 -5.52 -18.24
N LYS A 186 -0.77 -5.00 -17.99
CA LYS A 186 -1.90 -5.77 -17.42
C LYS A 186 -2.25 -7.04 -18.22
N GLU A 187 -2.33 -6.94 -19.55
CA GLU A 187 -2.65 -8.09 -20.41
C GLU A 187 -1.51 -9.12 -20.52
N GLU A 188 -0.27 -8.66 -20.40
CA GLU A 188 0.91 -9.52 -20.41
C GLU A 188 1.04 -10.27 -19.09
N ASP A 189 0.85 -9.57 -17.99
CA ASP A 189 0.89 -10.09 -16.63
C ASP A 189 -0.25 -11.10 -16.40
N ALA A 190 -1.46 -10.83 -16.91
CA ALA A 190 -2.58 -11.77 -16.87
C ALA A 190 -2.27 -13.08 -17.62
N ARG A 191 -1.72 -12.99 -18.83
CA ARG A 191 -1.32 -14.17 -19.62
C ARG A 191 -0.24 -14.99 -18.92
N LYS A 192 0.73 -14.35 -18.28
CA LYS A 192 1.79 -15.06 -17.53
C LYS A 192 1.23 -15.75 -16.29
N LYS A 193 0.28 -15.11 -15.59
CA LYS A 193 -0.37 -15.68 -14.42
C LYS A 193 -1.21 -16.91 -14.73
N GLU A 194 -1.86 -16.97 -15.90
CA GLU A 194 -2.64 -18.14 -16.33
C GLU A 194 -1.79 -19.39 -16.62
N VAL A 195 -0.49 -19.21 -16.90
CA VAL A 195 0.43 -20.31 -17.24
C VAL A 195 1.11 -20.90 -16.00
N ILE A 196 0.99 -20.24 -14.83
CA ILE A 196 1.62 -20.58 -13.55
C ILE A 196 0.62 -21.29 -12.65
#